data_AF-A0A2A2H1B7-F1
#
_entry.id   AF-A0A2A2H1B7-F1
#
_cell.length_a   1.000
_cell.length_b   1.000
_cell.length_c   1.000
_cell.angle_alpha   90.00
_cell.angle_beta   90.00
_cell.angle_gamma   90.00
#
_symmetry.space_group_name_H-M   'P 1'
#
loop_
_entity.id
_entity.type
_entity.pdbx_description
1 polymer ?
#
loop_
_entity_poly.entity_id
_entity_poly.type
_entity_poly.pdbx_seq_one_letter_code
_entity_poly.pdbx_strand_id
1 'polypeptide(L)'
;MQKQVINCRKISKGHARGEVIVTKDSISFLGGVDPKTGVIIDSQHELYGKKISGKILVIPSGKGSTVGSYVIFQMAKNKTAPSAIISLKAEPIIATGAIMAEIPMVDQPDADILNILKEGDIVEVDADSGIIKIN
;
A
#
# COMPACT_ATOMS: atom_id res chain seq x y z
N MET A 1 2.12 -19.53 15.32
CA MET A 1 1.03 -18.59 15.00
C MET A 1 0.25 -19.18 13.83
N GLN A 2 -1.09 -19.12 13.86
CA GLN A 2 -1.92 -19.68 12.78
C GLN A 2 -1.79 -18.78 11.55
N LYS A 3 -1.39 -19.37 10.42
CA LYS A 3 -1.43 -18.68 9.13
C LYS A 3 -2.87 -18.36 8.79
N GLN A 4 -3.20 -17.07 8.72
CA GLN A 4 -4.52 -16.61 8.30
C GLN A 4 -4.45 -16.18 6.83
N VAL A 5 -5.39 -16.66 6.03
CA VAL A 5 -5.56 -16.25 4.63
C VAL A 5 -6.84 -15.43 4.53
N ILE A 6 -6.73 -14.23 3.97
CA ILE A 6 -7.84 -13.30 3.77
C ILE A 6 -8.00 -13.13 2.27
N ASN A 7 -9.19 -13.41 1.72
CA ASN A 7 -9.47 -13.11 0.33
C ASN A 7 -9.67 -11.61 0.15
N CYS A 8 -9.35 -11.14 -1.04
CA CYS A 8 -9.50 -9.76 -1.45
C CYS A 8 -9.66 -9.68 -2.97
N ARG A 9 -9.96 -8.49 -3.48
CA ARG A 9 -10.09 -8.22 -4.90
C ARG A 9 -8.77 -7.69 -5.47
N LYS A 10 -8.32 -8.28 -6.58
CA LYS A 10 -7.14 -7.83 -7.32
C LYS A 10 -7.37 -6.47 -7.99
N ILE A 11 -6.40 -5.57 -7.85
CA ILE A 11 -6.31 -4.30 -8.59
C ILE A 11 -5.11 -4.30 -9.54
N SER A 12 -3.92 -4.64 -9.03
CA SER A 12 -2.68 -4.76 -9.79
C SER A 12 -2.01 -6.09 -9.48
N LYS A 13 -1.58 -6.80 -10.53
CA LYS A 13 -0.99 -8.15 -10.45
C LYS A 13 0.35 -8.16 -9.71
N GLY A 14 0.81 -9.37 -9.38
CA GLY A 14 2.11 -9.61 -8.77
C GLY A 14 2.05 -10.03 -7.31
N HIS A 15 3.23 -10.25 -6.76
CA HIS A 15 3.41 -10.82 -5.43
C HIS A 15 4.47 -10.05 -4.65
N ALA A 16 4.24 -9.84 -3.36
CA ALA A 16 5.21 -9.21 -2.49
C ALA A 16 5.03 -9.69 -1.05
N ARG A 17 6.16 -9.73 -0.32
CA ARG A 17 6.19 -10.05 1.10
C ARG A 17 7.04 -9.01 1.81
N GLY A 18 6.57 -8.52 2.94
CA GLY A 18 7.30 -7.50 3.68
C GLY A 18 6.64 -7.12 4.99
N GLU A 19 7.32 -6.21 5.70
CA GLU A 19 6.78 -5.58 6.90
C GLU A 19 5.61 -4.67 6.55
N VAL A 20 4.56 -4.76 7.36
CA VAL A 20 3.41 -3.87 7.30
C VAL A 20 3.79 -2.48 7.80
N ILE A 21 3.34 -1.48 7.06
CA ILE A 21 3.09 -0.14 7.58
C ILE A 21 1.61 0.17 7.35
N VAL A 22 0.90 0.41 8.45
CA VAL A 22 -0.56 0.59 8.45
C VAL A 22 -0.91 1.99 8.94
N THR A 23 -1.92 2.58 8.32
CA THR A 23 -2.48 3.88 8.71
C THR A 23 -4.00 3.84 8.64
N LYS A 24 -4.65 4.58 9.53
CA LYS A 24 -6.09 4.90 9.49
C LYS A 24 -6.35 6.22 8.76
N ASP A 25 -5.32 7.00 8.48
CA ASP A 25 -5.37 8.17 7.63
C ASP A 25 -5.20 7.80 6.15
N SER A 26 -5.80 8.60 5.26
CA SER A 26 -5.58 8.49 3.83
C SER A 26 -4.29 9.19 3.40
N ILE A 27 -3.47 8.52 2.59
CA ILE A 27 -2.22 9.10 2.07
C ILE A 27 -2.46 9.81 0.74
N SER A 28 -1.95 11.03 0.60
CA SER A 28 -1.78 11.70 -0.69
C SER A 28 -0.36 11.46 -1.22
N PHE A 29 -0.25 10.77 -2.33
CA PHE A 29 1.04 10.65 -3.04
C PHE A 29 1.44 11.95 -3.74
N LEU A 30 0.54 12.91 -3.88
CA LEU A 30 0.89 14.27 -4.30
C LEU A 30 1.16 15.13 -3.06
N GLY A 31 2.43 15.46 -2.84
CA GLY A 31 2.86 16.37 -1.77
C GLY A 31 2.90 15.75 -0.37
N GLY A 32 2.37 14.54 -0.14
CA GLY A 32 2.41 13.86 1.15
C GLY A 32 3.53 12.83 1.30
N VAL A 33 4.20 12.47 0.20
CA VAL A 33 5.32 11.51 0.20
C VAL A 33 6.46 12.09 -0.64
N ASP A 34 7.69 12.02 -0.14
CA ASP A 34 8.88 12.36 -0.91
C ASP A 34 9.22 11.21 -1.87
N PRO A 35 9.10 11.40 -3.20
CA PRO A 35 9.34 10.32 -4.16
C PRO A 35 10.80 9.85 -4.22
N LYS A 36 11.76 10.62 -3.70
CA LYS A 36 13.19 10.26 -3.71
C LYS A 36 13.59 9.40 -2.53
N THR A 37 12.83 9.43 -1.44
CA THR A 37 13.18 8.73 -0.20
C THR A 37 12.11 7.73 0.23
N GLY A 38 10.87 7.91 -0.23
CA GLY A 38 9.70 7.16 0.21
C GLY A 38 9.28 7.50 1.64
N VAL A 39 9.70 8.66 2.16
CA VAL A 39 9.29 9.16 3.47
C VAL A 39 7.99 9.94 3.34
N ILE A 40 7.07 9.73 4.28
CA ILE A 40 5.85 10.54 4.39
C ILE A 40 6.23 11.91 4.96
N ILE A 41 5.94 12.96 4.20
CA ILE A 41 6.31 14.35 4.50
C ILE A 41 5.12 15.24 4.84
N ASP A 42 3.90 14.71 4.78
CA ASP A 42 2.71 15.41 5.29
C ASP A 42 2.77 15.44 6.82
N SER A 43 3.03 16.63 7.38
CA SER A 43 3.16 16.84 8.83
C SER A 43 1.87 16.60 9.61
N GLN A 44 0.72 16.55 8.94
CA GLN A 44 -0.58 16.27 9.56
C GLN A 44 -0.92 14.78 9.55
N HIS A 45 -0.16 13.95 8.83
CA HIS A 45 -0.41 12.52 8.70
C HIS A 45 0.23 11.75 9.86
N GLU A 46 -0.48 10.75 10.42
CA GLU A 46 0.03 10.00 11.58
C GLU A 46 1.36 9.28 11.37
N LEU A 47 1.66 8.94 10.11
CA LEU A 47 2.93 8.34 9.69
C LEU A 47 4.01 9.35 9.28
N TYR A 48 3.88 10.63 9.60
CA TYR A 48 4.89 11.64 9.27
C TYR A 48 6.30 11.21 9.70
N GLY A 49 7.26 11.33 8.78
CA GLY A 49 8.65 10.92 8.97
C GLY A 49 8.93 9.43 8.78
N LYS A 50 7.90 8.58 8.61
CA LYS A 50 8.09 7.15 8.36
C LYS A 50 8.32 6.85 6.89
N LYS A 51 9.08 5.79 6.63
CA LYS A 51 9.45 5.33 5.29
C LYS A 51 8.57 4.16 4.85
N ILE A 52 7.93 4.27 3.68
CA ILE A 52 7.08 3.23 3.09
C ILE A 52 7.82 2.33 2.09
N SER A 53 9.05 2.68 1.71
CA SER A 53 9.81 1.94 0.69
C SER A 53 10.01 0.47 1.05
N GLY A 54 9.63 -0.42 0.13
CA GLY A 54 9.75 -1.87 0.31
C GLY A 54 8.79 -2.49 1.34
N LYS A 55 7.97 -1.69 2.02
CA LYS A 55 6.97 -2.16 2.99
C LYS A 55 5.65 -2.49 2.31
N ILE A 56 4.82 -3.27 2.99
CA ILE A 56 3.43 -3.52 2.61
C ILE A 56 2.61 -2.37 3.20
N LEU A 57 2.17 -1.46 2.34
CA LEU A 57 1.41 -0.29 2.74
C LEU A 57 -0.07 -0.64 2.86
N VAL A 58 -0.64 -0.39 4.04
CA VAL A 58 -2.04 -0.67 4.36
C VAL A 58 -2.77 0.63 4.66
N ILE A 59 -3.80 0.95 3.87
CA ILE A 59 -4.56 2.21 3.96
C ILE A 59 -6.08 1.94 3.93
N PRO A 60 -6.93 2.79 4.53
CA PRO A 60 -8.39 2.66 4.38
C PRO A 60 -8.81 2.89 2.94
N SER A 61 -8.45 4.05 2.42
CA SER A 61 -8.64 4.48 1.04
C SER A 61 -7.51 5.40 0.66
N GLY A 62 -7.24 5.49 -0.64
CA GLY A 62 -6.37 6.55 -1.14
C GLY A 62 -6.98 7.93 -0.98
N LYS A 63 -6.14 8.94 -0.78
CA LYS A 63 -6.51 10.32 -1.11
C LYS A 63 -6.04 10.59 -2.53
N GLY A 64 -6.92 10.31 -3.49
CA GLY A 64 -6.67 10.56 -4.90
C GLY A 64 -6.50 12.05 -5.16
N SER A 65 -5.28 12.45 -5.47
CA SER A 65 -4.98 13.77 -6.04
C SER A 65 -4.69 13.57 -7.51
N THR A 66 -5.23 14.41 -8.39
CA THR A 66 -5.29 14.26 -9.86
C THR A 66 -4.03 13.69 -10.55
N VAL A 67 -2.83 13.93 -10.02
CA VAL A 67 -1.53 13.48 -10.58
C VAL A 67 -0.74 12.48 -9.71
N GLY A 68 -1.34 11.95 -8.64
CA GLY A 68 -0.67 11.05 -7.68
C GLY A 68 -0.17 9.73 -8.29
N SER A 69 -0.77 9.27 -9.40
CA SER A 69 -0.36 8.07 -10.13
C SER A 69 1.07 8.15 -10.66
N TYR A 70 1.47 9.32 -11.20
CA TYR A 70 2.83 9.54 -11.69
C TYR A 70 3.86 9.56 -10.57
N VAL A 71 3.48 10.00 -9.37
CA VAL A 71 4.39 9.97 -8.22
C VAL A 71 4.65 8.53 -7.79
N ILE A 72 3.62 7.68 -7.73
CA ILE A 72 3.80 6.23 -7.44
C ILE A 72 4.73 5.59 -8.48
N PHE A 73 4.52 5.89 -9.77
CA PHE A 73 5.40 5.41 -10.84
C PHE A 73 6.85 5.91 -10.71
N GLN A 74 7.04 7.18 -10.36
CA GLN A 74 8.36 7.75 -10.09
C GLN A 74 9.03 7.06 -8.89
N MET A 75 8.28 6.80 -7.82
CA MET A 75 8.77 6.09 -6.64
C MET A 75 9.24 4.68 -6.99
N ALA A 76 8.51 3.97 -7.85
CA ALA A 76 8.91 2.64 -8.31
C ALA A 76 10.23 2.70 -9.09
N LYS A 77 10.37 3.66 -10.02
CA LYS A 77 11.65 3.91 -10.72
C LYS A 77 12.80 4.24 -9.77
N ASN A 78 12.51 4.99 -8.70
CA ASN A 78 13.48 5.35 -7.67
C ASN A 78 13.74 4.24 -6.65
N LYS A 79 13.03 3.10 -6.73
CA LYS A 79 13.08 2.02 -5.72
C LYS A 79 12.69 2.49 -4.31
N THR A 80 11.79 3.46 -4.23
CA THR A 80 11.28 4.06 -2.99
C THR A 80 9.80 3.77 -2.75
N ALA A 81 9.13 3.12 -3.71
CA ALA A 81 7.74 2.68 -3.60
C ALA A 81 7.55 1.58 -2.54
N PRO A 82 6.33 1.45 -1.98
CA PRO A 82 5.97 0.26 -1.23
C PRO A 82 6.07 -1.00 -2.11
N SER A 83 6.30 -2.15 -1.48
CA SER A 83 6.37 -3.44 -2.19
C SER A 83 4.99 -3.99 -2.54
N ALA A 84 3.95 -3.61 -1.79
CA ALA A 84 2.55 -3.82 -2.15
C ALA A 84 1.65 -2.76 -1.48
N ILE A 85 0.42 -2.63 -2.00
CA ILE A 85 -0.61 -1.77 -1.41
C ILE A 85 -1.86 -2.61 -1.11
N ILE A 86 -2.33 -2.57 0.13
CA ILE A 86 -3.61 -3.12 0.57
C ILE A 86 -4.51 -1.93 0.92
N SER A 87 -5.72 -1.90 0.33
CA SER A 87 -6.71 -0.87 0.65
C SER A 87 -8.06 -1.48 1.04
N LEU A 88 -8.88 -0.81 1.86
CA LEU A 88 -10.27 -1.24 2.02
C LEU A 88 -11.08 -0.97 0.76
N LYS A 89 -10.81 0.18 0.13
CA LYS A 89 -11.41 0.58 -1.14
C LYS A 89 -10.37 1.20 -2.05
N ALA A 90 -10.24 0.66 -3.26
CA ALA A 90 -9.35 1.22 -4.26
C ALA A 90 -9.79 2.64 -4.64
N GLU A 91 -8.82 3.54 -4.64
CA GLU A 91 -8.95 4.87 -5.23
C GLU A 91 -8.36 4.82 -6.65
N PRO A 92 -9.07 5.28 -7.69
CA PRO A 92 -8.65 5.13 -9.09
C PRO A 92 -7.25 5.66 -9.43
N ILE A 93 -6.81 6.77 -8.84
CA ILE A 93 -5.49 7.34 -9.12
C ILE A 93 -4.39 6.48 -8.51
N ILE A 94 -4.54 6.01 -7.27
CA ILE A 94 -3.58 5.07 -6.66
C ILE A 94 -3.56 3.75 -7.44
N ALA A 95 -4.73 3.22 -7.80
CA ALA A 95 -4.85 1.99 -8.60
C ALA A 95 -4.09 2.12 -9.93
N THR A 96 -4.30 3.23 -10.64
CA THR A 96 -3.59 3.52 -11.90
C THR A 96 -2.08 3.59 -11.67
N GLY A 97 -1.63 4.28 -10.63
CA GLY A 97 -0.22 4.36 -10.27
C GLY A 97 0.40 3.00 -9.96
N ALA A 98 -0.29 2.16 -9.18
CA ALA A 98 0.16 0.81 -8.85
C ALA A 98 0.26 -0.09 -10.09
N ILE A 99 -0.73 -0.03 -10.99
CA ILE A 99 -0.71 -0.78 -12.26
C ILE A 99 0.46 -0.33 -13.14
N MET A 100 0.65 0.98 -13.32
CA MET A 100 1.77 1.53 -14.11
C MET A 100 3.14 1.18 -13.53
N ALA A 101 3.22 1.10 -12.20
CA ALA A 101 4.44 0.83 -11.45
C ALA A 101 4.72 -0.67 -11.25
N GLU A 102 3.83 -1.55 -11.72
CA GLU A 102 3.87 -2.99 -11.46
C GLU A 102 3.96 -3.33 -9.96
N ILE A 103 3.33 -2.50 -9.12
CA ILE A 103 3.21 -2.73 -7.69
C ILE A 103 1.96 -3.59 -7.46
N PRO A 104 2.07 -4.75 -6.79
CA PRO A 104 0.91 -5.53 -6.37
C PRO A 104 -0.05 -4.69 -5.54
N MET A 105 -1.33 -4.69 -5.93
CA MET A 105 -2.36 -3.95 -5.20
C MET A 105 -3.64 -4.76 -5.12
N VAL A 106 -4.24 -4.77 -3.94
CA VAL A 106 -5.52 -5.42 -3.65
C VAL A 106 -6.45 -4.48 -2.88
N ASP A 107 -7.75 -4.69 -3.02
CA ASP A 107 -8.78 -4.01 -2.23
C ASP A 107 -9.91 -4.93 -1.77
N GLN A 108 -10.87 -4.41 -1.00
CA GLN A 108 -12.02 -5.15 -0.49
C GLN A 108 -11.64 -6.49 0.19
N PRO A 109 -10.80 -6.47 1.24
CA PRO A 109 -10.50 -7.69 1.98
C PRO A 109 -11.72 -8.16 2.77
N ASP A 110 -11.90 -9.47 2.86
CA ASP A 110 -13.00 -10.13 3.60
C ASP A 110 -12.84 -10.04 5.14
N ALA A 111 -11.94 -9.18 5.62
CA ALA A 111 -11.65 -8.97 7.02
C ALA A 111 -11.21 -7.52 7.28
N ASP A 112 -11.34 -7.08 8.53
CA ASP A 112 -10.94 -5.73 8.96
C ASP A 112 -9.42 -5.63 9.14
N ILE A 113 -8.71 -5.58 8.00
CA ILE A 113 -7.24 -5.54 7.94
C ILE A 113 -6.63 -4.38 8.72
N LEU A 114 -7.33 -3.26 8.90
CA LEU A 114 -6.81 -2.11 9.63
C LEU A 114 -6.73 -2.35 11.15
N ASN A 115 -7.57 -3.24 11.68
CA ASN A 115 -7.57 -3.61 13.08
C ASN A 115 -6.84 -4.94 13.34
N ILE A 116 -6.72 -5.80 12.32
CA ILE A 116 -5.99 -7.07 12.42
C ILE A 116 -4.48 -6.85 12.31
N LEU A 117 -4.04 -6.03 11.34
CA LEU A 117 -2.61 -5.83 11.07
C LEU A 117 -2.02 -4.73 11.95
N LYS A 118 -0.79 -4.95 12.40
CA LYS A 118 0.01 -4.00 13.16
C LYS A 118 1.29 -3.68 12.41
N GLU A 119 1.84 -2.50 12.69
CA GLU A 119 3.13 -2.10 12.14
C GLU A 119 4.22 -3.10 12.54
N GLY A 120 5.00 -3.56 11.56
CA GLY A 120 6.02 -4.59 11.75
C GLY A 120 5.58 -6.03 11.50
N ASP A 121 4.27 -6.30 11.36
CA ASP A 121 3.78 -7.62 10.97
C ASP A 121 4.34 -8.02 9.60
N ILE A 122 4.63 -9.32 9.40
CA ILE A 122 5.10 -9.82 8.11
C ILE A 122 3.93 -10.45 7.35
N VAL A 123 3.53 -9.78 6.27
CA VAL A 123 2.45 -10.25 5.39
C VAL A 123 2.96 -10.55 4.00
N GLU A 124 2.28 -11.47 3.33
CA GLU A 124 2.45 -11.77 1.91
C GLU A 124 1.18 -11.37 1.17
N VAL A 125 1.32 -10.56 0.14
CA VAL A 125 0.26 -10.16 -0.78
C VAL A 125 0.47 -10.93 -2.06
N ASP A 126 -0.48 -11.80 -2.39
CA ASP A 126 -0.58 -12.48 -3.67
C ASP A 126 -1.78 -11.89 -4.39
N ALA A 127 -1.52 -10.84 -5.18
CA ALA A 127 -2.59 -10.13 -5.87
C ALA A 127 -3.12 -10.96 -7.04
N ASP A 128 -2.31 -11.85 -7.64
CA ASP A 128 -2.74 -12.71 -8.74
C ASP A 128 -3.84 -13.69 -8.32
N SER A 129 -3.69 -14.28 -7.13
CA SER A 129 -4.67 -15.15 -6.50
C SER A 129 -5.73 -14.41 -5.68
N GLY A 130 -5.56 -13.10 -5.44
CA GLY A 130 -6.50 -12.28 -4.66
C GLY A 130 -6.52 -12.64 -3.19
N ILE A 131 -5.34 -12.83 -2.58
CA ILE A 131 -5.22 -13.21 -1.16
C ILE A 131 -4.13 -12.42 -0.42
N ILE A 132 -4.36 -12.22 0.88
CA ILE A 132 -3.39 -11.70 1.84
C ILE A 132 -3.12 -12.82 2.87
N LYS A 133 -1.85 -13.16 3.06
CA LYS A 133 -1.42 -14.17 4.05
C LYS A 133 -0.74 -13.46 5.22
N ILE A 134 -1.26 -13.68 6.42
CA ILE A 134 -0.71 -13.16 7.68
C ILE A 134 -0.02 -14.32 8.39
N ASN A 135 1.23 -14.13 8.83
CA ASN A 135 2.04 -15.15 9.51
C ASN A 135 2.10 -14.97 11.03
#